data_AF-A0AAU5ZKY1-F1
#
_entry.id   AF-A0AAU5ZKY1-F1
#
_cell.length_a   1.000
_cell.length_b   1.000
_cell.length_c   1.000
_cell.angle_alpha   90.00
_cell.angle_beta   90.00
_cell.angle_gamma   90.00
#
_symmetry.space_group_name_H-M   'P 1'
#
loop_
_entity.id
_entity.type
_entity.pdbx_description
1 polymer ?
#
loop_
_entity_poly.entity_id
_entity_poly.type
_entity_poly.pdbx_seq_one_letter_code
_entity_poly.pdbx_strand_id
1 'polypeptide(L)'
;MQTHRDGVGMFIYSLWNSTAWRVGDAGTYCIQFQEDGTGGSCRLDQSPVAGHTYAFAVASEGSGWYGVTVRDLTAGTSFKLGSLQTGNGNAISTSGMVSWTEYFDWNNDQATCDDEPYSKLTMTAPTSGSQTAHFTGSSESSGCAADSQVTISGSTAVQENGIGNSSSGEIRGSGGCLDVSGSDSTTVLLYSCTGGNNQNWVHAENHSLHALFSCLDASATQAGAVIVYSCHGGTNQQWTQPGDGTIRSNGLCLTAPVALGNAVTVAACNNSASQRWTTPA
;
A
#
# COMPACT_ATOMS: atom_id res chain seq x y z
N MET A 1 8.21 -3.32 -6.62
CA MET A 1 7.51 -2.05 -6.30
C MET A 1 7.03 -2.18 -4.88
N GLN A 2 6.76 -1.07 -4.20
CA GLN A 2 6.27 -1.09 -2.83
C GLN A 2 5.09 -0.14 -2.71
N THR A 3 4.14 -0.50 -1.87
CA THR A 3 3.10 0.38 -1.36
C THR A 3 3.32 0.43 0.13
N HIS A 4 3.37 1.63 0.70
CA HIS A 4 3.53 1.84 2.13
C HIS A 4 2.18 2.30 2.69
N ARG A 5 1.98 2.07 3.99
CA ARG A 5 0.73 2.39 4.67
C ARG A 5 0.46 3.89 4.75
N ASP A 6 1.48 4.74 4.74
CA ASP A 6 1.32 6.19 4.75
C ASP A 6 0.80 6.75 3.40
N GLY A 7 0.49 5.86 2.45
CA GLY A 7 0.00 6.21 1.12
C GLY A 7 1.12 6.59 0.15
N VAL A 8 2.37 6.67 0.62
CA VAL A 8 3.55 6.73 -0.24
C VAL A 8 3.88 5.31 -0.71
N GLY A 9 4.57 5.19 -1.82
CA GLY A 9 5.06 3.92 -2.31
C GLY A 9 6.34 4.14 -3.08
N MET A 10 6.85 3.09 -3.70
CA MET A 10 8.14 3.16 -4.35
C MET A 10 8.23 2.28 -5.59
N PHE A 11 8.78 2.86 -6.66
CA PHE A 11 9.42 2.08 -7.70
C PHE A 11 10.88 1.87 -7.32
N ILE A 12 11.33 0.62 -7.34
CA ILE A 12 12.68 0.24 -6.92
C ILE A 12 13.29 -0.74 -7.92
N TYR A 13 14.57 -0.53 -8.23
CA TYR A 13 15.41 -1.47 -8.97
C TYR A 13 16.77 -1.53 -8.29
N SER A 14 17.16 -2.71 -7.83
CA SER A 14 18.39 -2.94 -7.08
C SER A 14 19.26 -3.98 -7.76
N LEU A 15 20.57 -3.79 -7.64
CA LEU A 15 21.58 -4.71 -8.16
C LEU A 15 22.68 -4.91 -7.12
N TRP A 16 22.81 -6.15 -6.65
CA TRP A 16 23.90 -6.60 -5.79
C TRP A 16 25.26 -6.42 -6.46
N ASN A 17 26.28 -6.10 -5.66
CA ASN A 17 27.67 -5.84 -6.05
C ASN A 17 27.85 -4.65 -7.02
N SER A 18 26.79 -3.91 -7.33
CA SER A 18 26.93 -2.68 -8.10
C SER A 18 27.53 -1.58 -7.24
N THR A 19 28.62 -0.97 -7.70
CA THR A 19 29.32 0.11 -7.01
C THR A 19 29.20 1.46 -7.72
N ALA A 20 28.46 1.51 -8.84
CA ALA A 20 28.29 2.72 -9.64
C ALA A 20 26.86 2.80 -10.21
N TRP A 21 26.29 4.01 -10.17
CA TRP A 21 24.92 4.28 -10.59
C TRP A 21 24.78 5.64 -11.29
N ARG A 22 23.72 5.77 -12.08
CA ARG A 22 23.29 7.04 -12.71
C ARG A 22 21.82 7.26 -12.38
N VAL A 23 21.51 8.46 -11.88
CA VAL A 23 20.13 8.89 -11.65
C VAL A 23 19.39 8.98 -12.99
N GLY A 24 18.12 8.60 -12.98
CA GLY A 24 17.25 8.63 -14.15
C GLY A 24 16.58 9.98 -14.33
N ASP A 25 15.27 9.95 -14.59
CA ASP A 25 14.45 11.15 -14.79
C ASP A 25 14.26 11.94 -13.48
N ALA A 26 13.68 13.14 -13.60
CA ALA A 26 13.44 14.02 -12.46
C ALA A 26 12.63 13.32 -11.35
N GLY A 27 13.03 13.53 -10.09
CA GLY A 27 12.43 12.90 -8.91
C GLY A 27 13.01 11.52 -8.57
N THR A 28 13.75 10.89 -9.48
CA THR A 28 14.45 9.63 -9.17
C THR A 28 15.74 9.90 -8.40
N TYR A 29 16.21 8.90 -7.66
CA TYR A 29 17.47 8.93 -6.95
C TYR A 29 18.09 7.53 -6.90
N CYS A 30 19.38 7.44 -6.59
CA CYS A 30 20.03 6.15 -6.37
C CYS A 30 20.88 6.18 -5.10
N ILE A 31 20.88 5.07 -4.37
CA ILE A 31 21.61 4.89 -3.11
C ILE A 31 22.45 3.61 -3.16
N GLN A 32 23.43 3.54 -2.26
CA GLN A 32 24.01 2.26 -1.87
C GLN A 32 23.09 1.62 -0.82
N PHE A 33 22.78 0.34 -0.98
CA PHE A 33 22.12 -0.44 0.07
C PHE A 33 23.12 -1.37 0.76
N GLN A 34 22.84 -1.69 2.03
CA GLN A 34 23.59 -2.63 2.86
C GLN A 34 22.60 -3.53 3.61
N GLU A 35 22.62 -4.82 3.27
CA GLU A 35 21.81 -5.88 3.89
C GLU A 35 22.76 -7.08 4.13
N ASP A 36 22.49 -8.27 3.60
CA ASP A 36 23.41 -9.44 3.61
C ASP A 36 24.57 -9.30 2.59
N GLY A 37 24.95 -8.07 2.28
CA GLY A 37 25.96 -7.67 1.31
C GLY A 37 25.76 -6.19 0.91
N THR A 38 26.28 -5.79 -0.26
CA THR A 38 26.12 -4.40 -0.73
C THR A 38 25.78 -4.32 -2.23
N GLY A 39 25.17 -3.21 -2.63
CA GLY A 39 24.89 -2.93 -4.04
C GLY A 39 24.31 -1.53 -4.25
N GLY A 40 23.88 -1.26 -5.49
CA GLY A 40 23.22 -0.02 -5.88
C GLY A 40 21.71 -0.22 -6.03
N SER A 41 20.93 0.80 -5.68
CA SER A 41 19.47 0.80 -5.81
C SER A 41 19.01 2.15 -6.35
N CYS A 42 18.26 2.15 -7.46
CA CYS A 42 17.62 3.35 -8.00
C CYS A 42 16.11 3.32 -7.71
N ARG A 43 15.58 4.46 -7.30
CA ARG A 43 14.29 4.60 -6.60
C ARG A 43 13.52 5.84 -7.05
N LEU A 44 12.20 5.76 -6.92
CA LEU A 44 11.27 6.86 -7.06
C LEU A 44 10.18 6.68 -6.00
N ASP A 45 10.07 7.64 -5.09
CA ASP A 45 9.06 7.66 -4.03
C ASP A 45 7.72 8.11 -4.61
N GLN A 46 7.07 7.16 -5.28
CA GLN A 46 5.76 7.31 -5.89
C GLN A 46 5.02 5.98 -5.80
N SER A 47 3.78 6.03 -5.34
CA SER A 47 2.90 4.87 -5.22
C SER A 47 2.55 4.32 -6.60
N PRO A 48 2.77 3.01 -6.85
CA PRO A 48 2.18 2.35 -8.00
C PRO A 48 0.65 2.42 -7.90
N VAL A 49 0.00 2.74 -9.01
CA VAL A 49 -1.47 2.72 -9.08
C VAL A 49 -1.95 1.27 -9.08
N ALA A 50 -2.82 0.92 -8.13
CA ALA A 50 -3.39 -0.42 -8.04
C ALA A 50 -4.17 -0.78 -9.31
N GLY A 51 -4.04 -2.03 -9.75
CA GLY A 51 -4.67 -2.56 -10.96
C GLY A 51 -3.95 -2.23 -12.28
N HIS A 52 -2.95 -1.34 -12.26
CA HIS A 52 -2.16 -1.04 -13.45
C HIS A 52 -1.21 -2.19 -13.82
N THR A 53 -0.90 -2.25 -15.12
CA THR A 53 0.10 -3.15 -15.68
C THR A 53 1.38 -2.38 -15.96
N TYR A 54 2.50 -2.89 -15.45
CA TYR A 54 3.80 -2.26 -15.59
C TYR A 54 4.81 -3.19 -16.26
N ALA A 55 5.74 -2.59 -16.98
CA ALA A 55 6.88 -3.27 -17.58
C ALA A 55 8.19 -2.59 -17.15
N PHE A 56 9.18 -3.41 -16.79
CA PHE A 56 10.53 -2.95 -16.50
C PHE A 56 11.41 -3.29 -17.70
N ALA A 57 11.73 -2.30 -18.52
CA ALA A 57 12.66 -2.45 -19.63
C ALA A 57 14.08 -2.22 -19.13
N VAL A 58 14.92 -3.25 -19.17
CA VAL A 58 16.31 -3.21 -18.69
C VAL A 58 17.25 -3.23 -19.89
N ALA A 59 17.72 -2.07 -20.32
CA ALA A 59 18.52 -1.94 -21.53
C ALA A 59 20.01 -1.80 -21.21
N SER A 60 20.85 -2.50 -21.98
CA SER A 60 22.30 -2.23 -21.95
C SER A 60 22.58 -0.83 -22.51
N GLU A 61 23.41 -0.07 -21.81
CA GLU A 61 23.90 1.25 -22.21
C GLU A 61 25.38 1.21 -22.61
N GLY A 62 25.94 0.00 -22.77
CA GLY A 62 27.36 -0.24 -23.01
C GLY A 62 28.20 -0.25 -21.72
N SER A 63 29.41 -0.82 -21.80
CA SER A 63 30.38 -0.83 -20.69
C SER A 63 29.84 -1.37 -19.35
N GLY A 64 28.98 -2.39 -19.43
CA GLY A 64 28.37 -3.02 -18.27
C GLY A 64 27.28 -2.21 -17.58
N TRP A 65 26.84 -1.09 -18.17
CA TRP A 65 25.72 -0.30 -17.67
C TRP A 65 24.39 -0.87 -18.13
N TYR A 66 23.45 -0.94 -17.20
CA TYR A 66 22.07 -1.32 -17.46
C TYR A 66 21.11 -0.28 -16.92
N GLY A 67 20.40 0.39 -17.83
CA GLY A 67 19.36 1.35 -17.52
C GLY A 67 18.01 0.66 -17.37
N VAL A 68 17.24 1.05 -16.36
CA VAL A 68 15.87 0.58 -16.15
C VAL A 68 14.87 1.69 -16.47
N THR A 69 13.94 1.39 -17.36
CA THR A 69 12.77 2.24 -17.66
C THR A 69 11.53 1.52 -17.18
N VAL A 70 10.77 2.17 -16.29
CA VAL A 70 9.46 1.70 -15.85
C VAL A 70 8.43 2.26 -16.82
N ARG A 71 7.57 1.38 -17.34
CA ARG A 71 6.46 1.73 -18.23
C ARG A 71 5.17 1.35 -17.56
N ASP A 72 4.29 2.29 -17.38
CA ASP A 72 2.89 2.04 -17.03
C ASP A 72 2.14 1.80 -18.35
N LEU A 73 1.88 0.52 -18.64
CA LEU A 73 1.22 0.11 -19.87
C LEU A 73 -0.28 0.45 -19.85
N THR A 74 -0.87 0.59 -18.66
CA THR A 74 -2.27 0.99 -18.50
C THR A 74 -2.43 2.48 -18.78
N ALA A 75 -1.57 3.33 -18.22
CA ALA A 75 -1.63 4.78 -18.42
C ALA A 75 -0.93 5.26 -19.70
N GLY A 76 -0.10 4.42 -20.33
CA GLY A 76 0.70 4.79 -21.51
C GLY A 76 1.84 5.76 -21.18
N THR A 77 2.31 5.78 -19.93
CA THR A 77 3.39 6.64 -19.46
C THR A 77 4.65 5.84 -19.15
N SER A 78 5.79 6.52 -19.07
CA SER A 78 7.05 5.87 -18.70
C SER A 78 8.03 6.87 -18.10
N PHE A 79 8.93 6.38 -17.26
CA PHE A 79 10.06 7.14 -16.76
C PHE A 79 11.29 6.23 -16.62
N LYS A 80 12.48 6.81 -16.80
CA LYS A 80 13.74 6.16 -16.51
C LYS A 80 14.00 6.24 -15.01
N LEU A 81 14.08 5.08 -14.34
CA LEU A 81 14.32 5.02 -12.90
C LEU A 81 15.80 5.23 -12.55
N GLY A 82 16.70 4.77 -13.43
CA GLY A 82 18.15 4.96 -13.29
C GLY A 82 18.95 3.92 -14.05
N SER A 83 20.27 3.91 -13.86
CA SER A 83 21.16 2.88 -14.40
C SER A 83 22.12 2.37 -13.33
N LEU A 84 22.35 1.06 -13.31
CA LEU A 84 23.30 0.38 -12.41
C LEU A 84 24.36 -0.35 -13.23
N GLN A 85 25.61 -0.37 -12.75
CA GLN A 85 26.70 -1.07 -13.42
C GLN A 85 26.83 -2.51 -12.90
N THR A 86 26.82 -3.50 -13.79
CA THR A 86 26.95 -4.93 -13.45
C THR A 86 28.36 -5.47 -13.70
N GLY A 87 29.15 -4.81 -14.56
CA GLY A 87 30.41 -5.32 -15.12
C GLY A 87 30.29 -5.71 -16.59
N ASN A 88 31.42 -5.79 -17.31
CA ASN A 88 31.41 -6.05 -18.76
C ASN A 88 31.05 -7.52 -19.07
N GLY A 89 30.22 -7.73 -20.09
CA GLY A 89 29.88 -9.06 -20.61
C GLY A 89 28.70 -9.75 -19.92
N ASN A 90 28.16 -9.15 -18.86
CA ASN A 90 26.92 -9.61 -18.25
C ASN A 90 25.72 -9.38 -19.17
N ALA A 91 24.67 -10.16 -18.99
CA ALA A 91 23.39 -10.02 -19.67
C ALA A 91 22.26 -10.39 -18.72
N ILE A 92 21.02 -10.07 -19.11
CA ILE A 92 19.86 -10.55 -18.37
C ILE A 92 19.79 -12.07 -18.43
N SER A 93 19.56 -12.74 -17.30
CA SER A 93 19.29 -14.17 -17.30
C SER A 93 17.94 -14.43 -17.96
N THR A 94 17.88 -15.39 -18.88
CA THR A 94 16.63 -15.84 -19.51
C THR A 94 15.89 -16.88 -18.66
N SER A 95 16.39 -17.24 -17.48
CA SER A 95 15.76 -18.21 -16.58
C SER A 95 16.00 -17.84 -15.12
N GLY A 96 15.24 -18.44 -14.21
CA GLY A 96 15.39 -18.26 -12.77
C GLY A 96 14.72 -17.01 -12.23
N MET A 97 13.90 -16.31 -13.01
CA MET A 97 13.17 -15.15 -12.51
C MET A 97 12.05 -15.63 -11.58
N VAL A 98 11.95 -15.01 -10.42
CA VAL A 98 10.87 -15.24 -9.45
C VAL A 98 10.06 -13.96 -9.32
N SER A 99 8.75 -14.10 -9.23
CA SER A 99 7.87 -13.03 -8.77
C SER A 99 7.42 -13.34 -7.36
N TRP A 100 7.55 -12.40 -6.44
CA TRP A 100 7.07 -12.60 -5.07
C TRP A 100 6.38 -11.37 -4.52
N THR A 101 5.48 -11.62 -3.57
CA THR A 101 4.86 -10.61 -2.72
C THR A 101 5.50 -10.70 -1.34
N GLU A 102 6.03 -9.58 -0.85
CA GLU A 102 6.60 -9.46 0.49
C GLU A 102 5.75 -8.51 1.33
N TYR A 103 5.27 -9.00 2.46
CA TYR A 103 4.75 -8.21 3.56
C TYR A 103 5.89 -7.88 4.51
N PHE A 104 6.32 -6.61 4.57
CA PHE A 104 7.55 -6.20 5.26
C PHE A 104 7.33 -5.63 6.67
N ASP A 105 6.09 -5.54 7.15
CA ASP A 105 5.77 -5.26 8.57
C ASP A 105 5.91 -6.50 9.46
N TRP A 106 6.58 -7.56 8.98
CA TRP A 106 6.82 -8.81 9.70
C TRP A 106 7.56 -8.64 11.03
N ASN A 107 8.16 -7.47 11.29
CA ASN A 107 8.82 -7.14 12.55
C ASN A 107 7.87 -6.49 13.58
N ASN A 108 6.58 -6.37 13.26
CA ASN A 108 5.56 -5.88 14.16
C ASN A 108 4.49 -6.96 14.39
N ASP A 109 4.49 -7.55 15.58
CA ASP A 109 3.54 -8.62 15.96
C ASP A 109 2.07 -8.16 15.97
N GLN A 110 1.81 -6.85 15.95
CA GLN A 110 0.46 -6.30 15.85
C GLN A 110 -0.04 -6.21 14.41
N ALA A 111 0.87 -6.30 13.45
CA ALA A 111 0.59 -6.13 12.05
C ALA A 111 -0.06 -7.38 11.47
N THR A 112 -1.28 -7.22 10.98
CA THR A 112 -2.01 -8.28 10.32
C THR A 112 -2.19 -7.95 8.84
N CYS A 113 -2.61 -8.96 8.10
CA CYS A 113 -2.97 -8.79 6.70
C CYS A 113 -4.03 -7.69 6.56
N ASP A 114 -5.06 -7.65 7.40
CA ASP A 114 -6.11 -6.64 7.35
C ASP A 114 -5.64 -5.17 7.53
N ASP A 115 -4.39 -4.94 7.95
CA ASP A 115 -3.82 -3.59 8.10
C ASP A 115 -3.26 -2.99 6.80
N GLU A 116 -3.13 -3.74 5.71
CA GLU A 116 -2.57 -3.21 4.46
C GLU A 116 -3.63 -2.86 3.41
N PRO A 117 -3.36 -1.85 2.56
CA PRO A 117 -4.27 -1.52 1.47
C PRO A 117 -4.28 -2.58 0.37
N TYR A 118 -5.38 -2.60 -0.38
CA TYR A 118 -5.47 -3.33 -1.63
C TYR A 118 -4.36 -2.89 -2.59
N SER A 119 -3.60 -3.87 -3.05
CA SER A 119 -2.65 -3.68 -4.13
C SER A 119 -2.81 -4.79 -5.16
N LYS A 120 -2.97 -4.41 -6.42
CA LYS A 120 -2.85 -5.32 -7.54
C LYS A 120 -1.83 -4.78 -8.50
N LEU A 121 -0.93 -5.64 -8.92
CA LEU A 121 0.15 -5.27 -9.79
C LEU A 121 0.37 -6.35 -10.84
N THR A 122 0.38 -5.95 -12.11
CA THR A 122 0.81 -6.83 -13.18
C THR A 122 2.19 -6.43 -13.65
N MET A 123 3.13 -7.38 -13.67
CA MET A 123 4.49 -7.18 -14.17
C MET A 123 4.75 -8.07 -15.37
N THR A 124 5.23 -7.49 -16.47
CA THR A 124 5.82 -8.29 -17.55
C THR A 124 7.27 -8.62 -17.23
N ALA A 125 7.74 -9.79 -17.67
CA ALA A 125 9.12 -10.19 -17.54
C ALA A 125 10.05 -9.15 -18.18
N PRO A 126 11.14 -8.74 -17.51
CA PRO A 126 12.04 -7.73 -18.03
C PRO A 126 12.71 -8.16 -19.33
N THR A 127 12.99 -7.19 -20.17
CA THR A 127 13.63 -7.39 -21.47
C THR A 127 14.91 -6.58 -21.57
N SER A 128 15.90 -7.13 -22.26
CA SER A 128 17.16 -6.48 -22.64
C SER A 128 17.46 -6.77 -24.11
N GLY A 129 17.15 -5.82 -24.99
CA GLY A 129 17.28 -6.04 -26.44
C GLY A 129 16.35 -7.16 -26.89
N SER A 130 16.91 -8.22 -27.48
CA SER A 130 16.16 -9.40 -27.92
C SER A 130 15.99 -10.47 -26.84
N GLN A 131 16.56 -10.28 -25.65
CA GLN A 131 16.48 -11.25 -24.56
C GLN A 131 15.34 -10.89 -23.60
N THR A 132 14.60 -11.89 -23.17
CA THR A 132 13.51 -11.77 -22.21
C THR A 132 13.77 -12.73 -21.05
N ALA A 133 13.64 -12.24 -19.83
CA ALA A 133 13.65 -13.11 -18.66
C ALA A 133 12.40 -14.01 -18.66
N HIS A 134 12.48 -15.19 -18.04
CA HIS A 134 11.33 -16.06 -17.89
C HIS A 134 11.11 -16.39 -16.41
N PHE A 135 9.86 -16.22 -15.97
CA PHE A 135 9.44 -16.60 -14.63
C PHE A 135 9.48 -18.13 -14.49
N THR A 136 10.17 -18.61 -13.46
CA THR A 136 10.29 -20.04 -13.15
C THR A 136 9.66 -20.42 -11.82
N GLY A 137 9.15 -19.44 -11.06
CA GLY A 137 8.46 -19.67 -9.80
C GLY A 137 7.90 -18.39 -9.19
N SER A 138 7.10 -18.56 -8.16
CA SER A 138 6.57 -17.49 -7.33
C SER A 138 6.66 -17.84 -5.85
N SER A 139 6.52 -16.82 -5.00
CA SER A 139 6.42 -16.97 -3.55
C SER A 139 5.58 -15.85 -2.94
N GLU A 140 5.00 -16.11 -1.79
CA GLU A 140 4.22 -15.15 -1.01
C GLU A 140 4.68 -15.17 0.44
N SER A 141 4.59 -14.03 1.14
CA SER A 141 4.81 -13.98 2.58
C SER A 141 3.81 -14.90 3.30
N SER A 142 4.32 -15.77 4.17
CA SER A 142 3.49 -16.73 4.92
C SER A 142 2.47 -16.07 5.83
N GLY A 143 2.75 -14.84 6.30
CA GLY A 143 1.84 -14.07 7.15
C GLY A 143 0.48 -13.81 6.49
N CYS A 144 0.45 -13.66 5.15
CA CYS A 144 -0.74 -13.33 4.37
C CYS A 144 -0.97 -14.29 3.20
N ALA A 145 -0.57 -15.55 3.35
CA ALA A 145 -0.67 -16.54 2.28
C ALA A 145 -2.12 -16.86 1.88
N ALA A 146 -3.10 -16.60 2.74
CA ALA A 146 -4.52 -16.75 2.41
C ALA A 146 -5.07 -15.55 1.60
N ASP A 147 -4.44 -14.39 1.74
CA ASP A 147 -4.92 -13.12 1.21
C ASP A 147 -4.14 -12.67 -0.02
N SER A 148 -2.90 -13.16 -0.21
CA SER A 148 -2.00 -12.84 -1.32
C SER A 148 -1.91 -13.98 -2.33
N GLN A 149 -1.80 -13.62 -3.62
CA GLN A 149 -1.58 -14.56 -4.70
C GLN A 149 -0.63 -14.01 -5.77
N VAL A 150 0.34 -14.82 -6.19
CA VAL A 150 1.15 -14.53 -7.37
C VAL A 150 0.83 -15.54 -8.48
N THR A 151 0.16 -15.06 -9.53
CA THR A 151 -0.17 -15.87 -10.70
C THR A 151 0.77 -15.58 -11.86
N ILE A 152 1.47 -16.59 -12.35
CA ILE A 152 2.33 -16.49 -13.53
C ILE A 152 1.60 -17.03 -14.76
N SER A 153 1.56 -16.22 -15.83
CA SER A 153 1.02 -16.60 -17.13
C SER A 153 1.98 -16.16 -18.24
N GLY A 154 2.75 -17.12 -18.75
CA GLY A 154 3.77 -16.87 -19.77
C GLY A 154 4.84 -15.87 -19.28
N SER A 155 4.94 -14.74 -19.95
CA SER A 155 5.88 -13.65 -19.61
C SER A 155 5.28 -12.61 -18.66
N THR A 156 4.18 -12.91 -17.98
CA THR A 156 3.49 -11.99 -17.08
C THR A 156 3.34 -12.63 -15.72
N ALA A 157 3.60 -11.86 -14.67
CA ALA A 157 3.26 -12.19 -13.30
C ALA A 157 2.24 -11.18 -12.80
N VAL A 158 1.07 -11.64 -12.38
CA VAL A 158 0.08 -10.84 -11.68
C VAL A 158 0.28 -11.12 -10.19
N GLN A 159 0.64 -10.08 -9.46
CA GLN A 159 0.60 -10.06 -8.01
C GLN A 159 -0.77 -9.50 -7.64
N GLU A 160 -1.66 -10.39 -7.25
CA GLU A 160 -2.97 -10.06 -6.74
C GLU A 160 -2.87 -10.06 -5.23
N ASN A 161 -3.33 -8.96 -4.64
CA ASN A 161 -3.35 -8.74 -3.21
C ASN A 161 -1.95 -8.84 -2.59
N GLY A 162 -1.31 -7.67 -2.42
CA GLY A 162 -0.41 -7.49 -1.29
C GLY A 162 -1.14 -7.75 0.03
N ILE A 163 -2.47 -7.59 0.04
CA ILE A 163 -3.45 -7.94 1.08
C ILE A 163 -4.88 -7.61 0.57
N GLY A 164 -5.89 -8.23 1.18
CA GLY A 164 -7.31 -8.21 0.81
C GLY A 164 -7.93 -6.82 0.63
N ASN A 165 -8.62 -6.65 -0.50
CA ASN A 165 -9.75 -5.75 -0.84
C ASN A 165 -9.99 -4.42 -0.06
N SER A 166 -8.96 -3.77 0.47
CA SER A 166 -9.12 -2.62 1.36
C SER A 166 -8.73 -1.30 0.71
N SER A 167 -9.67 -0.38 0.48
CA SER A 167 -9.27 1.01 0.23
C SER A 167 -8.63 1.60 1.49
N SER A 168 -7.62 2.47 1.31
CA SER A 168 -7.00 3.17 2.44
C SER A 168 -6.79 4.65 2.18
N GLY A 169 -6.82 5.44 3.25
CA GLY A 169 -6.71 6.88 3.19
C GLY A 169 -7.57 7.56 4.24
N GLU A 170 -7.69 8.87 4.08
CA GLU A 170 -8.47 9.71 4.99
C GLU A 170 -9.98 9.46 4.85
N ILE A 171 -10.65 9.25 5.99
CA ILE A 171 -12.12 9.31 6.09
C ILE A 171 -12.52 10.74 6.43
N ARG A 172 -13.18 11.43 5.48
CA ARG A 172 -13.46 12.87 5.54
C ARG A 172 -14.93 13.17 5.81
N GLY A 173 -15.24 14.11 6.68
CA GLY A 173 -16.61 14.52 7.00
C GLY A 173 -16.63 15.78 7.86
N SER A 174 -17.72 16.55 7.81
CA SER A 174 -17.92 17.73 8.69
C SER A 174 -16.74 18.73 8.76
N GLY A 175 -15.99 18.88 7.66
CA GLY A 175 -14.84 19.79 7.58
C GLY A 175 -13.54 19.26 8.19
N GLY A 176 -13.47 17.97 8.55
CA GLY A 176 -12.27 17.32 9.08
C GLY A 176 -12.13 15.87 8.64
N CYS A 177 -11.16 15.19 9.26
CA CYS A 177 -10.80 13.80 9.05
C CYS A 177 -11.00 13.00 10.35
N LEU A 178 -11.36 11.72 10.19
CA LEU A 178 -11.34 10.75 11.28
C LEU A 178 -9.88 10.53 11.71
N ASP A 179 -9.57 10.77 12.98
CA ASP A 179 -8.19 10.90 13.46
C ASP A 179 -8.01 10.13 14.77
N VAL A 180 -7.00 9.27 14.85
CA VAL A 180 -6.54 8.69 16.12
C VAL A 180 -5.70 9.73 16.85
N SER A 181 -6.16 10.16 18.02
CA SER A 181 -5.52 11.23 18.77
C SER A 181 -4.06 10.93 19.07
N GLY A 182 -3.16 11.82 18.61
CA GLY A 182 -1.74 11.73 18.94
C GLY A 182 -1.40 11.94 20.42
N SER A 183 -2.35 12.38 21.26
CA SER A 183 -2.11 12.61 22.69
C SER A 183 -2.24 11.35 23.54
N ASP A 184 -3.13 10.44 23.18
CA ASP A 184 -3.45 9.23 23.97
C ASP A 184 -3.46 7.94 23.14
N SER A 185 -3.28 8.03 21.82
CA SER A 185 -3.28 6.91 20.87
C SER A 185 -4.51 5.98 20.99
N THR A 186 -5.63 6.50 21.49
CA THR A 186 -6.84 5.71 21.78
C THR A 186 -8.11 6.42 21.31
N THR A 187 -8.24 7.71 21.61
CA THR A 187 -9.46 8.48 21.30
C THR A 187 -9.54 8.76 19.81
N VAL A 188 -10.72 8.56 19.21
CA VAL A 188 -10.97 8.94 17.81
C VAL A 188 -11.66 10.29 17.73
N LEU A 189 -11.05 11.23 17.02
CA LEU A 189 -11.44 12.63 16.90
C LEU A 189 -11.91 12.97 15.50
N LEU A 190 -12.62 14.09 15.40
CA LEU A 190 -12.70 14.85 14.15
C LEU A 190 -11.57 15.89 14.19
N TYR A 191 -10.60 15.79 13.30
CA TYR A 191 -9.45 16.70 13.29
C TYR A 191 -9.19 17.32 11.92
N SER A 192 -8.29 18.31 11.86
CA SER A 192 -7.87 18.86 10.57
C SER A 192 -7.19 17.75 9.75
N CYS A 193 -7.48 17.65 8.46
CA CYS A 193 -6.85 16.65 7.60
C CYS A 193 -5.37 16.99 7.39
N THR A 194 -4.48 16.05 7.71
CA THR A 194 -3.02 16.23 7.71
C THR A 194 -2.29 15.28 6.78
N GLY A 195 -2.95 14.22 6.29
CA GLY A 195 -2.29 13.12 5.60
C GLY A 195 -1.37 12.27 6.49
N GLY A 196 -1.44 12.43 7.82
CA GLY A 196 -0.65 11.64 8.76
C GLY A 196 -1.16 10.20 8.92
N ASN A 197 -0.28 9.29 9.35
CA ASN A 197 -0.61 7.86 9.54
C ASN A 197 -1.76 7.60 10.51
N ASN A 198 -1.98 8.51 11.47
CA ASN A 198 -3.10 8.45 12.41
C ASN A 198 -4.46 8.84 11.78
N GLN A 199 -4.47 9.25 10.51
CA GLN A 199 -5.65 9.53 9.70
C GLN A 199 -5.77 8.60 8.49
N ASN A 200 -4.81 7.68 8.30
CA ASN A 200 -4.87 6.68 7.26
C ASN A 200 -5.66 5.47 7.76
N TRP A 201 -6.90 5.33 7.29
CA TRP A 201 -7.79 4.23 7.65
C TRP A 201 -7.86 3.20 6.54
N VAL A 202 -7.68 1.93 6.89
CA VAL A 202 -7.79 0.79 5.97
C VAL A 202 -9.16 0.14 6.19
N HIS A 203 -9.91 -0.06 5.11
CA HIS A 203 -11.20 -0.74 5.15
C HIS A 203 -11.05 -2.23 4.83
N ALA A 204 -10.84 -3.03 5.86
CA ALA A 204 -10.54 -4.45 5.74
C ALA A 204 -11.69 -5.25 5.11
N GLU A 205 -11.35 -6.37 4.45
CA GLU A 205 -12.33 -7.27 3.82
C GLU A 205 -13.33 -7.85 4.84
N ASN A 206 -12.88 -8.04 6.07
CA ASN A 206 -13.71 -8.49 7.19
C ASN A 206 -14.61 -7.38 7.80
N HIS A 207 -14.75 -6.24 7.11
CA HIS A 207 -15.53 -5.06 7.50
C HIS A 207 -15.04 -4.29 8.73
N SER A 208 -13.84 -4.51 9.24
CA SER A 208 -13.23 -3.59 10.21
C SER A 208 -12.62 -2.36 9.53
N LEU A 209 -12.42 -1.31 10.33
CA LEU A 209 -11.67 -0.11 9.92
C LEU A 209 -10.42 -0.03 10.77
N HIS A 210 -9.25 -0.10 10.15
CA HIS A 210 -7.96 -0.17 10.84
C HIS A 210 -7.22 1.17 10.76
N ALA A 211 -6.61 1.59 11.86
CA ALA A 211 -5.60 2.63 11.90
C ALA A 211 -4.58 2.30 12.98
N LEU A 212 -3.29 2.50 12.69
CA LEU A 212 -2.20 2.23 13.63
C LEU A 212 -2.26 0.81 14.25
N PHE A 213 -2.53 -0.22 13.44
CA PHE A 213 -2.63 -1.63 13.87
C PHE A 213 -3.75 -1.90 14.89
N SER A 214 -4.77 -1.05 14.92
CA SER A 214 -5.92 -1.15 15.83
C SER A 214 -7.22 -0.92 15.06
N CYS A 215 -8.30 -1.50 15.56
CA CYS A 215 -9.61 -1.43 14.94
C CYS A 215 -10.43 -0.29 15.53
N LEU A 216 -11.18 0.41 14.67
CA LEU A 216 -12.24 1.34 15.07
C LEU A 216 -13.28 0.55 15.87
N ASP A 217 -13.48 0.93 17.12
CA ASP A 217 -14.29 0.20 18.09
C ASP A 217 -15.36 1.13 18.67
N ALA A 218 -16.62 0.78 18.44
CA ALA A 218 -17.77 1.53 18.95
C ALA A 218 -18.27 0.96 20.30
N SER A 219 -18.93 1.80 21.10
CA SER A 219 -19.75 1.29 22.20
C SER A 219 -20.86 0.37 21.67
N ALA A 220 -20.95 -0.86 22.20
CA ALA A 220 -21.53 -2.00 21.48
C ALA A 220 -23.07 -2.04 21.31
N THR A 221 -23.87 -1.13 21.87
CA THR A 221 -25.36 -1.22 21.76
C THR A 221 -26.13 0.11 21.90
N GLN A 222 -25.44 1.22 22.13
CA GLN A 222 -26.08 2.52 22.35
C GLN A 222 -25.21 3.65 21.79
N ALA A 223 -25.81 4.83 21.67
CA ALA A 223 -25.02 6.02 21.35
C ALA A 223 -23.87 6.17 22.35
N GLY A 224 -22.67 6.41 21.85
CA GLY A 224 -21.49 6.27 22.70
C GLY A 224 -20.18 6.54 21.99
N ALA A 225 -19.11 6.35 22.77
CA ALA A 225 -17.75 6.60 22.34
C ALA A 225 -17.34 5.70 21.17
N VAL A 226 -16.41 6.23 20.37
CA VAL A 226 -15.66 5.49 19.36
C VAL A 226 -14.19 5.70 19.67
N ILE A 227 -13.45 4.60 19.73
CA ILE A 227 -12.02 4.56 20.02
C ILE A 227 -11.31 3.67 19.01
N VAL A 228 -9.98 3.58 19.09
CA VAL A 228 -9.25 2.44 18.57
C VAL A 228 -9.00 1.42 19.69
N TYR A 229 -9.11 0.14 19.36
CA TYR A 229 -8.86 -0.95 20.30
C TYR A 229 -8.26 -2.15 19.55
N SER A 230 -7.66 -3.08 20.30
CA SER A 230 -7.15 -4.32 19.72
C SER A 230 -8.24 -5.02 18.91
N CYS A 231 -7.90 -5.44 17.68
CA CYS A 231 -8.83 -6.11 16.80
C CYS A 231 -9.24 -7.47 17.38
N HIS A 232 -10.54 -7.67 17.60
CA HIS A 232 -11.12 -8.89 18.18
C HIS A 232 -12.27 -9.47 17.35
N GLY A 233 -12.69 -8.78 16.28
CA GLY A 233 -13.72 -9.26 15.36
C GLY A 233 -15.15 -9.20 15.92
N GLY A 234 -15.35 -8.59 17.09
CA GLY A 234 -16.68 -8.36 17.66
C GLY A 234 -17.52 -7.41 16.82
N THR A 235 -18.85 -7.51 16.93
CA THR A 235 -19.79 -6.74 16.09
C THR A 235 -19.64 -5.22 16.23
N ASN A 236 -19.10 -4.75 17.35
CA ASN A 236 -18.79 -3.34 17.59
C ASN A 236 -17.54 -2.82 16.85
N GLN A 237 -16.76 -3.71 16.23
CA GLN A 237 -15.67 -3.39 15.30
C GLN A 237 -16.05 -3.61 13.84
N GLN A 238 -17.31 -3.97 13.57
CA GLN A 238 -17.81 -4.24 12.23
C GLN A 238 -18.52 -3.00 11.70
N TRP A 239 -18.04 -2.48 10.57
CA TRP A 239 -18.47 -1.21 9.99
C TRP A 239 -18.98 -1.43 8.57
N THR A 240 -20.23 -1.04 8.34
CA THR A 240 -20.88 -1.12 7.03
C THR A 240 -20.95 0.25 6.37
N GLN A 241 -20.80 0.26 5.05
CA GLN A 241 -20.85 1.45 4.20
C GLN A 241 -21.89 1.22 3.10
N PRO A 242 -23.18 1.49 3.34
CA PRO A 242 -24.26 1.15 2.41
C PRO A 242 -24.31 2.02 1.15
N GLY A 243 -23.32 2.88 0.91
CA GLY A 243 -23.24 3.75 -0.27
C GLY A 243 -24.02 5.06 -0.16
N ASP A 244 -24.70 5.32 0.96
CA ASP A 244 -25.40 6.59 1.21
C ASP A 244 -24.53 7.63 1.94
N GLY A 245 -23.21 7.39 2.02
CA GLY A 245 -22.27 8.25 2.72
C GLY A 245 -22.29 8.12 4.25
N THR A 246 -23.01 7.15 4.82
CA THR A 246 -22.88 6.82 6.25
C THR A 246 -21.90 5.67 6.46
N ILE A 247 -21.24 5.66 7.64
CA ILE A 247 -20.44 4.53 8.15
C ILE A 247 -21.15 4.03 9.40
N ARG A 248 -21.47 2.73 9.49
CA ARG A 248 -22.38 2.21 10.52
C ARG A 248 -21.82 1.00 11.26
N SER A 249 -21.95 1.00 12.58
CA SER A 249 -21.70 -0.16 13.44
C SER A 249 -22.95 -0.45 14.27
N ASN A 250 -23.37 -1.72 14.33
CA ASN A 250 -24.58 -2.17 15.05
C ASN A 250 -25.84 -1.32 14.78
N GLY A 251 -26.02 -0.85 13.54
CA GLY A 251 -27.17 -0.01 13.12
C GLY A 251 -27.10 1.46 13.54
N LEU A 252 -26.04 1.89 14.22
CA LEU A 252 -25.76 3.28 14.56
C LEU A 252 -24.79 3.89 13.55
N CYS A 253 -24.91 5.20 13.32
CA CYS A 253 -24.07 5.94 12.38
C CYS A 253 -22.90 6.62 13.11
N LEU A 254 -21.70 6.53 12.54
CA LEU A 254 -20.55 7.32 12.92
C LEU A 254 -20.90 8.81 12.79
N THR A 255 -20.79 9.54 13.89
CA THR A 255 -21.34 10.89 14.06
C THR A 255 -20.24 11.84 14.50
N ALA A 256 -19.92 12.78 13.62
CA ALA A 256 -18.95 13.83 13.87
C ALA A 256 -19.46 14.83 14.93
N PRO A 257 -18.56 15.36 15.79
CA PRO A 257 -18.85 16.51 16.62
C PRO A 257 -18.93 17.80 15.79
N VAL A 258 -19.39 18.88 16.41
CA VAL A 258 -19.47 20.20 15.76
C VAL A 258 -18.10 20.84 15.57
N ALA A 259 -17.19 20.67 16.54
CA ALA A 259 -15.88 21.30 16.54
C ALA A 259 -14.77 20.27 16.33
N LEU A 260 -13.75 20.65 15.57
CA LEU A 260 -12.52 19.89 15.44
C LEU A 260 -11.84 19.73 16.80
N GLY A 261 -11.11 18.63 17.00
CA GLY A 261 -10.45 18.25 18.24
C GLY A 261 -11.34 17.53 19.24
N ASN A 262 -12.65 17.40 18.96
CA ASN A 262 -13.56 16.64 19.81
C ASN A 262 -13.73 15.19 19.32
N ALA A 263 -14.15 14.31 20.23
CA ALA A 263 -14.37 12.90 19.96
C ALA A 263 -15.56 12.66 19.01
N VAL A 264 -15.38 11.69 18.12
CA VAL A 264 -16.44 11.11 17.29
C VAL A 264 -17.22 10.10 18.12
N THR A 265 -18.51 9.95 17.82
CA THR A 265 -19.40 9.00 18.50
C THR A 265 -20.15 8.15 17.50
N VAL A 266 -20.83 7.10 17.97
CA VAL A 266 -21.95 6.49 17.25
C VAL A 266 -23.26 7.03 17.79
N ALA A 267 -24.25 7.24 16.92
CA ALA A 267 -25.59 7.67 17.32
C ALA A 267 -26.65 7.13 16.35
N ALA A 268 -27.93 7.26 16.71
CA ALA A 268 -29.01 6.88 15.81
C ALA A 268 -28.88 7.62 14.47
N CYS A 269 -29.00 6.89 13.37
CA CYS A 269 -28.92 7.46 12.03
C CYS A 269 -30.09 8.43 11.79
N ASN A 270 -29.78 9.68 11.45
CA ASN A 270 -30.76 10.77 11.36
C ASN A 270 -30.62 11.63 10.10
N ASN A 271 -29.88 11.14 9.09
CA ASN A 271 -29.59 11.81 7.82
C ASN A 271 -28.86 13.16 7.93
N SER A 272 -28.40 13.56 9.11
CA SER A 272 -27.67 14.82 9.31
C SER A 272 -26.35 14.83 8.55
N ALA A 273 -25.87 16.05 8.24
CA ALA A 273 -24.57 16.25 7.61
C ALA A 273 -23.41 15.74 8.48
N SER A 274 -23.57 15.70 9.81
CA SER A 274 -22.54 15.20 10.73
C SER A 274 -22.37 13.67 10.68
N GLN A 275 -23.27 12.96 9.99
CA GLN A 275 -23.17 11.51 9.76
C GLN A 275 -22.76 11.17 8.33
N ARG A 276 -22.34 12.18 7.54
CA ARG A 276 -21.88 12.00 6.16
C ARG A 276 -20.36 11.98 6.11
N TRP A 277 -19.83 10.91 5.57
CA TRP A 277 -18.41 10.64 5.41
C TRP A 277 -18.10 10.26 3.96
N THR A 278 -16.95 10.70 3.49
CA THR A 278 -16.32 10.21 2.27
C THR A 278 -15.16 9.32 2.67
N THR A 279 -15.14 8.11 2.16
CA THR A 279 -14.09 7.12 2.41
C THR A 279 -13.12 7.11 1.22
N PRO A 280 -11.87 6.69 1.43
CA PRO A 280 -10.96 6.41 0.32
C PRO A 280 -11.59 5.40 -0.65
N ALA A 281 -11.37 5.62 -1.95
CA ALA A 281 -11.86 4.78 -3.04
C ALA A 281 -10.91 3.62 -3.32
#